data_AF-A0A3N6H132-F1
#
_entry.id   AF-A0A3N6H132-F1
#
_cell.length_a   1.000
_cell.length_b   1.000
_cell.length_c   1.000
_cell.angle_alpha   90.00
_cell.angle_beta   90.00
_cell.angle_gamma   90.00
#
_symmetry.space_group_name_H-M   'P 1'
#
loop_
_entity.id
_entity.type
_entity.pdbx_description
1 polymer ?
#
loop_
_entity_poly.entity_id
_entity_poly.type
_entity_poly.pdbx_seq_one_letter_code
_entity_poly.pdbx_strand_id
1 'polypeptide(L)'
;MARHALSKPRRRALLRAGLTLTALGAALGAGGAVAQAAPLPVTPATGEDSTLGAVGDAAAPALTSALGYGLAGAVSPVTDLQLDPMAGTGVDPLDNAVGTQVADFKPVTTAFATDPITSGSSLGDLPVTGPAAAMITG
;
A
#
# COMPACT_ATOMS: atom_id res chain seq x y z
N MET A 1 -45.04 -3.27 -51.33
CA MET A 1 -44.12 -4.14 -50.54
C MET A 1 -42.99 -3.29 -49.98
N ALA A 2 -42.80 -3.35 -48.66
CA ALA A 2 -41.58 -3.09 -47.88
C ALA A 2 -40.79 -1.78 -48.09
N ARG A 3 -41.20 -0.73 -47.36
CA ARG A 3 -40.34 0.41 -47.00
C ARG A 3 -39.70 0.15 -45.63
N HIS A 4 -38.77 -0.80 -45.56
CA HIS A 4 -38.01 -1.16 -44.35
C HIS A 4 -36.53 -1.37 -44.70
N ALA A 5 -35.79 -0.30 -44.98
CA ALA A 5 -34.36 -0.43 -45.28
C ALA A 5 -33.51 0.79 -44.90
N LEU A 6 -33.91 1.65 -43.97
CA LEU A 6 -33.03 2.74 -43.51
C LEU A 6 -33.21 3.02 -42.02
N SER A 7 -32.62 2.18 -41.15
CA SER A 7 -32.26 2.54 -39.76
C SER A 7 -31.60 1.36 -39.04
N LYS A 8 -30.37 0.96 -39.40
CA LYS A 8 -29.66 -0.06 -38.61
C LYS A 8 -28.13 0.01 -38.45
N PRO A 9 -27.35 0.93 -39.08
CA PRO A 9 -25.92 0.99 -38.79
C PRO A 9 -25.58 1.88 -37.57
N ARG A 10 -26.30 2.99 -37.37
CA ARG A 10 -25.92 4.01 -36.38
C ARG A 10 -26.12 3.58 -34.92
N ARG A 11 -27.20 2.84 -34.62
CA ARG A 11 -27.44 2.28 -33.27
C ARG A 11 -26.40 1.23 -32.90
N ARG A 12 -25.95 0.41 -33.86
CA ARG A 12 -24.92 -0.61 -33.62
C ARG A 12 -23.53 0.02 -33.44
N ALA A 13 -23.24 1.10 -34.15
CA ALA A 13 -21.99 1.86 -33.97
C ALA A 13 -21.92 2.51 -32.58
N LEU A 14 -23.03 3.14 -32.13
CA LEU A 14 -23.11 3.73 -30.80
C LEU A 14 -23.05 2.69 -29.67
N LEU A 15 -23.70 1.53 -29.85
CA LEU A 15 -23.62 0.42 -28.90
C LEU A 15 -22.19 -0.15 -28.80
N ARG A 16 -21.49 -0.28 -29.94
CA ARG A 16 -20.10 -0.73 -29.95
C ARG A 16 -19.16 0.30 -29.33
N ALA A 17 -19.34 1.58 -29.64
CA ALA A 17 -18.56 2.66 -29.04
C ALA A 17 -18.79 2.76 -27.52
N GLY A 18 -20.04 2.63 -27.07
CA GLY A 18 -20.37 2.60 -25.65
C GLY A 18 -19.80 1.36 -24.94
N LEU A 19 -19.86 0.19 -25.57
CA LEU A 19 -19.26 -1.03 -25.04
C LEU A 19 -17.74 -0.92 -24.95
N THR A 20 -17.07 -0.37 -25.97
CA THR A 20 -15.62 -0.15 -25.93
C THR A 20 -15.24 0.89 -24.90
N LEU A 21 -16.03 1.96 -24.75
CA LEU A 21 -15.78 3.01 -23.75
C LEU A 21 -15.98 2.46 -22.33
N THR A 22 -16.97 1.59 -22.12
CA THR A 22 -17.22 0.94 -20.82
C THR A 22 -16.15 -0.11 -20.52
N ALA A 23 -15.69 -0.87 -21.52
CA ALA A 23 -14.56 -1.80 -21.37
C ALA A 23 -13.24 -1.06 -21.09
N LEU A 24 -13.00 0.07 -21.76
CA LEU A 24 -11.85 0.92 -21.47
C LEU A 24 -11.98 1.52 -20.06
N GLY A 25 -13.17 2.02 -19.69
CA GLY A 25 -13.45 2.58 -18.38
C GLY A 25 -13.31 1.56 -17.24
N ALA A 26 -13.66 0.29 -17.46
CA ALA A 26 -13.42 -0.78 -16.51
C ALA A 26 -11.92 -1.13 -16.41
N ALA A 27 -11.19 -1.11 -17.53
CA ALA A 27 -9.74 -1.33 -17.53
C ALA A 27 -8.96 -0.15 -16.89
N LEU A 28 -9.45 1.08 -17.03
CA LEU A 28 -8.88 2.29 -16.42
C LEU A 28 -9.34 2.49 -14.96
N GLY A 29 -10.56 2.09 -14.60
CA GLY A 29 -11.05 2.07 -13.22
C GLY A 29 -10.38 1.01 -12.35
N ALA A 30 -9.91 -0.09 -12.97
CA ALA A 30 -9.02 -1.07 -12.36
C ALA A 30 -7.52 -0.76 -12.58
N GLY A 31 -7.20 0.33 -13.27
CA GLY A 31 -5.87 0.63 -13.84
C GLY A 31 -5.31 2.00 -13.47
N GLY A 32 -5.59 2.47 -12.26
CA GLY A 32 -4.88 3.59 -11.64
C GLY A 32 -3.48 3.20 -11.12
N ALA A 33 -2.69 2.48 -11.91
CA ALA A 33 -1.25 2.28 -11.69
C ALA A 33 -0.65 1.67 -12.97
N VAL A 34 0.30 2.38 -13.58
CA VAL A 34 1.12 1.84 -14.68
C VAL A 34 2.05 0.77 -14.14
N ALA A 35 1.61 -0.49 -14.14
CA ALA A 35 2.47 -1.65 -13.90
C ALA A 35 2.08 -2.78 -14.87
N GLN A 36 3.02 -3.12 -15.74
CA GLN A 36 2.88 -4.13 -16.79
C GLN A 36 2.63 -5.52 -16.19
N ALA A 37 1.47 -6.14 -16.48
CA ALA A 37 1.14 -7.51 -16.11
C ALA A 37 0.89 -8.38 -17.35
N ALA A 38 1.47 -9.59 -17.35
CA ALA A 38 1.45 -10.56 -18.45
C ALA A 38 0.02 -11.03 -18.83
N PRO A 39 -0.20 -11.57 -20.06
CA PRO A 39 -1.54 -11.93 -20.53
C PRO A 39 -2.09 -13.16 -19.77
N LEU A 40 -3.28 -13.03 -19.18
CA LEU A 40 -4.05 -14.15 -18.63
C LEU A 40 -4.93 -14.82 -19.72
N PRO A 41 -5.14 -16.15 -19.66
CA PRO A 41 -5.86 -16.90 -20.69
C PRO A 41 -7.36 -16.63 -20.64
N VAL A 42 -7.97 -16.53 -21.83
CA VAL A 42 -9.40 -16.25 -22.01
C VAL A 42 -10.22 -17.49 -21.62
N THR A 43 -11.13 -17.36 -20.65
CA THR A 43 -12.13 -18.39 -20.32
C THR A 43 -13.53 -17.90 -20.75
N PRO A 44 -14.37 -18.74 -21.40
CA PRO A 44 -15.68 -18.33 -21.85
C PRO A 44 -16.69 -18.22 -20.69
N ALA A 45 -17.49 -17.15 -20.70
CA ALA A 45 -18.42 -16.79 -19.65
C ALA A 45 -19.58 -17.80 -19.48
N THR A 46 -19.72 -18.33 -18.26
CA THR A 46 -20.93 -19.04 -17.79
C THR A 46 -21.32 -18.46 -16.42
N GLY A 47 -22.50 -17.84 -16.35
CA GLY A 47 -23.13 -17.33 -15.11
C GLY A 47 -22.62 -15.97 -14.62
N GLU A 48 -23.50 -14.97 -14.59
CA GLU A 48 -23.17 -13.59 -14.17
C GLU A 48 -22.63 -13.52 -12.72
N ASP A 49 -23.06 -14.42 -11.83
CA ASP A 49 -22.58 -14.48 -10.43
C ASP A 49 -21.24 -15.22 -10.25
N SER A 50 -21.00 -16.29 -11.02
CA SER A 50 -19.74 -17.06 -10.93
C SER A 50 -18.56 -16.31 -11.54
N THR A 51 -18.82 -15.46 -12.54
CA THR A 51 -17.78 -14.67 -13.20
C THR A 51 -17.26 -13.55 -12.29
N LEU A 52 -18.11 -12.90 -11.49
CA LEU A 52 -17.69 -11.88 -10.52
C LEU A 52 -16.86 -12.49 -9.39
N GLY A 53 -17.24 -13.67 -8.88
CA GLY A 53 -16.46 -14.42 -7.89
C GLY A 53 -15.09 -14.84 -8.44
N ALA A 54 -15.05 -15.43 -9.64
CA ALA A 54 -13.81 -15.85 -10.27
C ALA A 54 -12.90 -14.66 -10.66
N VAL A 55 -13.46 -13.53 -11.07
CA VAL A 55 -12.72 -12.28 -11.29
C VAL A 55 -12.20 -11.73 -9.96
N GLY A 56 -13.00 -11.80 -8.89
CA GLY A 56 -12.58 -11.44 -7.53
C GLY A 56 -11.39 -12.29 -7.06
N ASP A 57 -11.45 -13.60 -7.22
CA ASP A 57 -10.37 -14.52 -6.83
C ASP A 57 -9.10 -14.32 -7.68
N ALA A 58 -9.25 -14.04 -8.97
CA ALA A 58 -8.13 -13.76 -9.87
C ALA A 58 -7.51 -12.37 -9.62
N ALA A 59 -8.32 -11.37 -9.23
CA ALA A 59 -7.90 -10.00 -8.98
C ALA A 59 -7.44 -9.76 -7.53
N ALA A 60 -7.91 -10.55 -6.57
CA ALA A 60 -7.54 -10.46 -5.15
C ALA A 60 -6.02 -10.40 -4.89
N PRO A 61 -5.17 -11.27 -5.48
CA PRO A 61 -3.74 -11.17 -5.26
C PRO A 61 -3.14 -9.90 -5.88
N ALA A 62 -3.64 -9.45 -7.03
CA ALA A 62 -3.21 -8.21 -7.66
C ALA A 62 -3.61 -6.98 -6.83
N LEU A 63 -4.83 -6.98 -6.28
CA LEU A 63 -5.33 -5.92 -5.40
C LEU A 63 -4.58 -5.90 -4.07
N THR A 64 -4.37 -7.07 -3.45
CA THR A 64 -3.59 -7.19 -2.20
C THR A 64 -2.16 -6.72 -2.41
N SER A 65 -1.55 -7.08 -3.54
CA SER A 65 -0.22 -6.62 -3.93
C SER A 65 -0.19 -5.10 -4.16
N ALA A 66 -1.15 -4.55 -4.91
CA ALA A 66 -1.25 -3.11 -5.16
C ALA A 66 -1.46 -2.30 -3.86
N LEU A 67 -2.31 -2.78 -2.95
CA LEU A 67 -2.45 -2.17 -1.62
C LEU A 67 -1.19 -2.32 -0.78
N GLY A 68 -0.56 -3.49 -0.79
CA GLY A 68 0.67 -3.75 -0.04
C GLY A 68 1.79 -2.81 -0.48
N TYR A 69 2.11 -2.76 -1.77
CA TYR A 69 3.13 -1.85 -2.31
C TYR A 69 2.75 -0.38 -2.18
N GLY A 70 1.46 -0.05 -2.37
CA GLY A 70 0.97 1.33 -2.24
C GLY A 70 1.08 1.85 -0.81
N LEU A 71 0.68 1.04 0.18
CA LEU A 71 0.80 1.39 1.59
C LEU A 71 2.26 1.42 2.02
N ALA A 72 3.05 0.40 1.70
CA ALA A 72 4.47 0.34 2.01
C ALA A 72 5.22 1.55 1.46
N GLY A 73 5.02 1.88 0.17
CA GLY A 73 5.66 3.02 -0.47
C GLY A 73 5.20 4.38 0.09
N ALA A 74 3.96 4.48 0.58
CA ALA A 74 3.44 5.71 1.17
C ALA A 74 3.93 5.95 2.60
N VAL A 75 4.11 4.88 3.40
CA VAL A 75 4.43 4.99 4.83
C VAL A 75 5.91 4.79 5.15
N SER A 76 6.67 4.08 4.30
CA SER A 76 8.11 3.85 4.52
C SER A 76 8.92 5.13 4.76
N PRO A 77 8.75 6.22 3.98
CA PRO A 77 9.49 7.47 4.25
C PRO A 77 9.17 8.09 5.61
N VAL A 78 7.97 7.84 6.15
CA VAL A 78 7.54 8.34 7.46
C VAL A 78 8.09 7.48 8.58
N THR A 79 8.19 6.16 8.38
CA THR A 79 8.76 5.24 9.39
C THR A 79 10.27 5.39 9.52
N ASP A 80 10.94 5.84 8.47
CA ASP A 80 12.40 5.99 8.39
C ASP A 80 12.87 7.40 8.81
N LEU A 81 11.93 8.28 9.17
CA LEU A 81 12.26 9.63 9.60
C LEU A 81 12.78 9.63 11.05
N GLN A 82 13.84 10.39 11.27
CA GLN A 82 14.36 10.65 12.62
C GLN A 82 13.26 11.25 13.51
N LEU A 83 13.02 10.62 14.66
CA LEU A 83 11.93 11.01 15.55
C LEU A 83 12.21 12.29 16.32
N ASP A 84 13.46 12.48 16.73
CA ASP A 84 13.92 13.64 17.48
C ASP A 84 14.87 14.50 16.64
N PRO A 85 14.44 15.69 16.19
CA PRO A 85 15.29 16.62 15.46
C PRO A 85 16.46 17.16 16.27
N MET A 86 16.41 17.08 17.61
CA MET A 86 17.45 17.52 18.53
C MET A 86 18.41 16.40 18.94
N ALA A 87 18.20 15.18 18.45
CA ALA A 87 19.07 14.04 18.74
C ALA A 87 20.55 14.34 18.44
N GLY A 88 21.41 13.94 19.37
CA GLY A 88 22.85 14.18 19.31
C GLY A 88 23.27 15.65 19.53
N THR A 89 22.34 16.53 19.89
CA THR A 89 22.67 17.91 20.28
C THR A 89 22.86 18.02 21.79
N GLY A 90 23.72 18.93 22.25
CA GLY A 90 23.94 19.15 23.69
C GLY A 90 22.78 19.84 24.43
N VAL A 91 21.67 20.11 23.73
CA VAL A 91 20.44 20.72 24.28
C VAL A 91 19.23 19.81 24.09
N ASP A 92 19.46 18.56 23.70
CA ASP A 92 18.42 17.56 23.55
C ASP A 92 17.68 17.35 24.89
N PRO A 93 16.36 17.60 24.95
CA PRO A 93 15.60 17.43 26.18
C PRO A 93 15.43 15.96 26.60
N LEU A 94 15.59 15.02 25.67
CA LEU A 94 15.49 13.57 25.89
C LEU A 94 16.84 12.95 26.27
N ASP A 95 17.94 13.68 26.09
CA ASP A 95 19.25 13.32 26.65
C ASP A 95 19.34 13.68 28.15
N ASN A 96 18.41 13.12 28.93
CA ASN A 96 18.23 13.40 30.35
C ASN A 96 18.21 12.12 31.19
N ALA A 97 18.89 11.07 30.72
CA ALA A 97 18.86 9.77 31.36
C ALA A 97 19.40 9.82 32.81
N VAL A 98 18.71 9.12 33.71
CA VAL A 98 19.11 8.97 35.11
C VAL A 98 19.47 7.53 35.38
N GLY A 99 20.68 7.31 35.89
CA GLY A 99 21.22 6.00 36.25
C GLY A 99 21.48 5.86 37.74
N THR A 100 21.28 4.66 38.27
CA THR A 100 21.68 4.27 39.62
C THR A 100 22.39 2.92 39.60
N GLN A 101 23.36 2.74 40.48
CA GLN A 101 24.03 1.47 40.70
C GLN A 101 24.20 1.26 42.20
N VAL A 102 23.85 0.06 42.67
CA VAL A 102 24.04 -0.34 44.05
C VAL A 102 25.15 -1.37 44.08
N ALA A 103 26.25 -1.07 44.78
CA ALA A 103 27.43 -1.93 44.85
C ALA A 103 27.89 -2.44 43.46
N ASP A 104 28.06 -3.74 43.31
CA ASP A 104 28.52 -4.48 42.14
C ASP A 104 27.40 -5.04 41.25
N PHE A 105 26.15 -4.63 41.49
CA PHE A 105 25.03 -4.99 40.61
C PHE A 105 25.09 -4.27 39.26
N LYS A 106 24.37 -4.84 38.27
CA LYS A 106 24.20 -4.21 36.96
C LYS A 106 23.47 -2.86 37.13
N PRO A 107 24.00 -1.75 36.57
CA PRO A 107 23.34 -0.45 36.65
C PRO A 107 21.94 -0.48 36.06
N VAL A 108 21.03 0.26 36.68
CA VAL A 108 19.68 0.52 36.16
C VAL A 108 19.63 1.98 35.74
N THR A 109 19.18 2.22 34.53
CA THR A 109 19.14 3.56 33.92
C THR A 109 17.84 3.75 33.17
N THR A 110 17.38 4.98 32.99
CA THR A 110 16.28 5.29 32.07
C THR A 110 16.74 5.39 30.61
N ALA A 111 18.06 5.39 30.39
CA ALA A 111 18.70 5.49 29.08
C ALA A 111 18.17 4.45 28.08
N PHE A 112 17.83 3.22 28.50
CA PHE A 112 17.29 2.21 27.58
C PHE A 112 16.00 2.65 26.85
N ALA A 113 15.24 3.58 27.44
CA ALA A 113 13.99 4.08 26.88
C ALA A 113 14.20 5.32 25.99
N THR A 114 15.17 6.16 26.34
CA THR A 114 15.41 7.45 25.66
C THR A 114 16.54 7.37 24.64
N ASP A 115 17.57 6.56 24.87
CA ASP A 115 18.77 6.43 24.03
C ASP A 115 18.46 6.21 22.55
N PRO A 116 17.54 5.32 22.15
CA PRO A 116 17.23 5.17 20.73
C PRO A 116 16.76 6.49 20.10
N ILE A 117 15.95 7.26 20.84
CA ILE A 117 15.37 8.49 20.34
C ILE A 117 16.42 9.61 20.29
N THR A 118 17.17 9.82 21.38
CA THR A 118 18.23 10.85 21.45
C THR A 118 19.44 10.53 20.55
N SER A 119 19.64 9.27 20.15
CA SER A 119 20.65 8.89 19.14
C SER A 119 20.16 9.01 17.69
N GLY A 120 18.91 9.45 17.49
CA GLY A 120 18.37 9.77 16.17
C GLY A 120 17.71 8.59 15.45
N SER A 121 17.25 7.58 16.19
CA SER A 121 16.51 6.45 15.62
C SER A 121 15.21 6.90 14.95
N SER A 122 14.84 6.18 13.90
CA SER A 122 13.53 6.29 13.27
C SER A 122 12.50 5.41 13.96
N LEU A 123 11.21 5.51 13.58
CA LEU A 123 10.16 4.64 14.11
C LEU A 123 10.44 3.15 13.81
N GLY A 124 11.08 2.88 12.67
CA GLY A 124 11.50 1.56 12.22
C GLY A 124 12.66 0.95 13.02
N ASP A 125 13.48 1.78 13.66
CA ASP A 125 14.66 1.33 14.41
C ASP A 125 14.37 1.10 15.90
N LEU A 126 13.21 1.53 16.38
CA LEU A 126 12.87 1.41 17.80
C LEU A 126 12.66 -0.06 18.20
N PRO A 127 13.11 -0.47 19.40
CA PRO A 127 13.05 -1.87 19.85
C PRO A 127 11.64 -2.47 19.86
N VAL A 128 10.62 -1.64 20.11
CA VAL A 128 9.22 -2.08 20.25
C VAL A 128 8.40 -1.80 18.99
N THR A 129 8.50 -0.60 18.41
CA THR A 129 7.68 -0.22 17.25
C THR A 129 8.32 -0.60 15.92
N GLY A 130 9.63 -0.81 15.86
CA GLY A 130 10.35 -1.20 14.65
C GLY A 130 9.82 -2.48 14.01
N PRO A 131 9.64 -3.58 14.78
CA PRO A 131 9.02 -4.80 14.25
C PRO A 131 7.61 -4.59 13.70
N ALA A 132 6.82 -3.71 14.32
CA ALA A 132 5.48 -3.40 13.84
C ALA A 132 5.50 -2.53 12.58
N ALA A 133 6.44 -1.59 12.48
CA ALA A 133 6.66 -0.79 11.28
C ALA A 133 7.09 -1.68 10.10
N ALA A 134 8.03 -2.62 10.33
CA ALA A 134 8.48 -3.58 9.32
C ALA A 134 7.33 -4.44 8.75
N MET A 135 6.36 -4.84 9.58
CA MET A 135 5.17 -5.57 9.10
C MET A 135 4.29 -4.76 8.14
N ILE A 136 4.32 -3.42 8.24
CA ILE A 136 3.54 -2.51 7.39
C ILE A 136 4.32 -2.14 6.13
N THR A 137 5.63 -1.97 6.24
CA THR A 137 6.49 -1.51 5.13
C THR A 137 7.06 -2.65 4.28
N GLY A 138 7.05 -3.88 4.79
CA GLY A 138 7.55 -5.07 4.09
C GLY A 138 9.01 -5.37 4.35
#